data_AF-A0A924D0R4-F1
#
_entry.id   AF-A0A924D0R4-F1
#
_cell.length_a   1.000
_cell.length_b   1.000
_cell.length_c   1.000
_cell.angle_alpha   90.00
_cell.angle_beta   90.00
_cell.angle_gamma   90.00
#
_symmetry.space_group_name_H-M   'P 1'
#
loop_
_entity.id
_entity.type
_entity.pdbx_description
1 polymer ?
#
loop_
_entity_poly.entity_id
_entity_poly.type
_entity_poly.pdbx_seq_one_letter_code
_entity_poly.pdbx_strand_id
1 'polypeptide(L)' 'MDVAVATRRPRPAPITVTENAARRIAEITAKAPQPPAGVRLTTPKRGCSGLAYSLD' A
#
# COMPACT_ATOMS: atom_id res chain seq x y z
N MET A 1 37.38 0.42 16.59
CA MET A 1 36.18 -0.31 17.05
C MET A 1 35.34 -0.54 15.82
N ASP A 2 35.43 -1.73 15.24
CA ASP A 2 34.80 -2.11 13.98
C ASP A 2 33.39 -2.62 14.26
N VAL A 3 32.36 -2.01 13.64
CA VAL A 3 30.96 -2.41 13.81
C VAL A 3 30.59 -3.34 12.67
N ALA A 4 30.42 -4.63 12.98
CA ALA A 4 29.93 -5.59 12.02
C ALA A 4 28.48 -5.25 11.61
N VAL A 5 28.25 -5.01 10.31
CA VAL A 5 26.91 -4.81 9.76
C VAL A 5 26.28 -6.17 9.48
N ALA A 6 25.34 -6.58 10.32
CA ALA A 6 24.55 -7.79 10.09
C ALA A 6 23.52 -7.56 8.97
N THR A 7 23.52 -8.42 7.95
CA THR A 7 22.50 -8.40 6.89
C THR A 7 21.14 -8.81 7.46
N ARG A 8 20.14 -7.92 7.36
CA ARG A 8 18.79 -8.17 7.87
C ARG A 8 18.02 -9.11 6.94
N ARG A 9 17.23 -10.02 7.51
CA ARG A 9 16.30 -10.86 6.75
C ARG A 9 15.35 -10.00 5.90
N PRO A 10 15.03 -10.40 4.65
CA PRO A 10 14.04 -9.69 3.84
C PRO A 10 12.70 -9.57 4.56
N ARG A 11 12.09 -8.38 4.47
CA ARG A 11 10.75 -8.14 5.03
C ARG A 11 9.69 -8.68 4.06
N PRO A 12 8.65 -9.36 4.57
CA PRO A 12 7.54 -9.75 3.74
C PRO A 12 6.81 -8.52 3.19
N ALA A 13 6.14 -8.68 2.05
CA ALA A 13 5.27 -7.65 1.51
C ALA A 13 4.14 -7.35 2.51
N PRO A 14 3.78 -6.07 2.73
CA PRO A 14 2.77 -5.70 3.71
C PRO A 14 1.35 -6.07 3.27
N ILE A 15 1.11 -6.13 1.96
CA ILE A 15 -0.18 -6.48 1.35
C ILE A 15 0.05 -7.30 0.08
N THR A 16 -0.96 -8.06 -0.32
CA THR A 16 -1.02 -8.73 -1.63
C THR A 16 -2.10 -8.06 -2.47
N VAL A 17 -1.79 -7.78 -3.74
CA VAL A 17 -2.75 -7.25 -4.71
C VAL A 17 -3.20 -8.38 -5.61
N THR A 18 -4.49 -8.70 -5.61
CA THR A 18 -5.05 -9.70 -6.51
C THR A 18 -5.14 -9.17 -7.94
N GLU A 19 -5.25 -10.05 -8.92
CA GLU A 19 -5.40 -9.69 -10.33
C GLU A 19 -6.58 -8.72 -10.57
N ASN A 20 -7.73 -9.01 -9.96
CA ASN A 20 -8.91 -8.14 -10.05
C ASN A 20 -8.67 -6.77 -9.40
N ALA A 21 -7.94 -6.71 -8.28
CA ALA A 21 -7.58 -5.46 -7.64
C ALA A 21 -6.63 -4.64 -8.51
N ALA A 22 -5.67 -5.28 -9.19
CA ALA A 22 -4.77 -4.59 -10.13
C ALA A 22 -5.54 -3.96 -11.29
N ARG A 23 -6.52 -4.68 -11.87
CA ARG A 23 -7.40 -4.13 -12.92
C ARG A 23 -8.17 -2.91 -12.41
N ARG A 24 -8.72 -2.97 -11.19
CA ARG A 24 -9.45 -1.84 -10.60
C ARG A 24 -8.55 -0.63 -10.32
N ILE A 25 -7.33 -0.84 -9.85
CA ILE A 25 -6.34 0.22 -9.66
C ILE A 25 -6.03 0.90 -11.00
N ALA A 26 -5.81 0.11 -12.07
CA ALA A 26 -5.59 0.67 -13.40
C ALA A 26 -6.75 1.53 -13.89
N GLU A 27 -8.00 1.13 -13.64
CA GLU A 27 -9.19 1.94 -13.96
C GLU A 27 -9.25 3.28 -13.21
N ILE A 28 -8.85 3.28 -11.93
CA ILE A 28 -8.81 4.49 -11.10
C ILE A 28 -7.69 5.42 -11.59
N THR A 29 -6.49 4.87 -11.77
CA THR A 29 -5.32 5.59 -12.28
C THR A 29 -5.57 6.19 -13.67
N ALA A 30 -6.28 5.50 -14.56
CA ALA A 30 -6.61 6.01 -15.89
C ALA A 30 -7.54 7.24 -15.86
N LYS A 31 -8.30 7.44 -14.77
CA LYS A 31 -9.19 8.60 -14.59
C LYS A 31 -8.52 9.76 -13.86
N ALA A 32 -7.28 9.59 -13.41
CA ALA A 32 -6.59 10.62 -12.64
C ALA A 32 -6.28 11.84 -13.52
N PRO A 33 -6.44 13.08 -13.01
CA PRO A 33 -6.18 14.30 -13.78
C PRO A 33 -4.72 14.46 -14.24
N GLN A 34 -3.81 13.79 -13.54
CA GLN A 34 -2.38 13.77 -13.81
C GLN A 34 -1.91 12.31 -13.68
N PRO A 35 -0.87 11.89 -14.42
CA PRO A 35 -0.32 10.54 -14.29
C PRO A 35 0.13 10.29 -12.84
N PRO A 36 -0.57 9.45 -12.07
CA PRO A 36 -0.29 9.28 -10.66
C PRO A 36 0.93 8.37 -10.47
N ALA A 37 1.72 8.65 -9.44
CA ALA A 37 2.83 7.77 -9.07
C ALA A 37 2.35 6.40 -8.54
N GLY A 38 1.09 6.29 -8.12
CA GLY A 38 0.47 5.08 -7.59
C GLY A 38 -0.83 5.36 -6.86
N VAL A 39 -1.28 4.40 -6.05
CA VAL A 39 -2.44 4.54 -5.15
C VAL A 39 -1.99 4.52 -3.69
N ARG A 40 -2.75 5.18 -2.82
CA ARG A 40 -2.45 5.29 -1.39
C ARG A 40 -3.52 4.59 -0.57
N LEU A 41 -3.09 3.62 0.23
CA LEU A 41 -3.93 2.94 1.20
C LEU A 41 -3.75 3.58 2.58
N THR A 42 -4.84 4.07 3.17
CA THR A 42 -4.85 4.60 4.53
C THR A 42 -5.79 3.86 5.45
N THR A 43 -5.50 3.94 6.74
CA THR A 43 -6.36 3.45 7.81
C THR A 43 -6.91 4.61 8.63
N PRO A 44 -8.01 5.25 8.20
CA PRO A 44 -8.62 6.33 8.98
C PRO A 44 -9.15 5.81 10.32
N LYS A 45 -9.11 6.68 11.35
CA LYS A 45 -9.62 6.35 12.68
C LYS A 45 -11.12 6.05 12.62
N ARG A 46 -11.54 4.96 13.28
CA ARG A 46 -12.94 4.60 13.55
C ARG A 46 -13.12 4.31 15.03
N GLY A 47 -14.38 4.27 15.48
CA GLY A 47 -14.73 3.93 16.87
C GLY A 47 -14.32 2.51 17.26
N CYS A 48 -14.66 2.11 18.49
CA CYS A 48 -14.10 0.94 19.20
C CYS A 48 -14.19 -0.42 18.48
N SER A 49 -14.99 -0.53 17.43
CA SER A 49 -15.25 -1.79 16.70
C SER A 49 -14.80 -1.79 15.25
N GLY A 50 -14.18 -0.72 14.73
CA GLY A 50 -13.97 -0.57 13.29
C GLY A 50 -12.51 -0.45 12.85
N LEU A 51 -12.09 -1.33 11.94
CA LEU A 51 -11.02 -1.00 10.99
C LEU A 51 -11.65 -0.31 9.78
N ALA A 52 -11.01 0.73 9.27
CA ALA A 52 -11.37 1.33 8.00
C ALA A 52 -10.15 1.40 7.10
N TYR A 53 -10.42 1.34 5.80
CA TYR A 53 -9.43 1.51 4.75
C TYR A 53 -9.97 2.51 3.74
N SER A 54 -9.11 3.43 3.29
CA SER A 54 -9.42 4.34 2.19
C SER A 54 -8.32 4.25 1.14
N LEU A 55 -8.73 4.27 -0.12
CA LEU A 55 -7.87 4.24 -1.30
C LEU A 55 -8.08 5.53 -2.08
N ASP A 56 -7.01 6.30 -2.22
CA ASP A 56 -6.91 7.50 -3.05
C ASP A 56 -5.85 7.32 -4.15
#